data_AF-E0PDI7-F1
#
_entry.id   AF-E0PDI7-F1
#
_cell.length_a   1.000
_cell.length_b   1.000
_cell.length_c   1.000
_cell.angle_alpha   90.00
_cell.angle_beta   90.00
_cell.angle_gamma   90.00
#
_symmetry.space_group_name_H-M   'P 1'
#
loop_
_entity.id
_entity.type
_entity.pdbx_description
1 polymer ?
#
loop_
_entity_poly.entity_id
_entity_poly.type
_entity_poly.pdbx_seq_one_letter_code
_entity_poly.pdbx_strand_id
1 'polypeptide(L)'
;MKQNNENRKRNKLVNFWVTPEEIDLIETRVKLTGMAKGEYLIETLLKQDISIRVGKYESDRLSLEMARLAEALNTCNVDSEDGMKVLNECKLLFQELIQLMRKESDLHE
;
A
#
# COMPACT_ATOMS: atom_id res chain seq x y z
N MET A 1 -13.14 18.56 21.93
CA MET A 1 -12.26 17.55 22.56
C MET A 1 -11.31 17.01 21.50
N LYS A 2 -10.01 17.29 21.58
CA LYS A 2 -9.01 16.68 20.68
C LYS A 2 -8.95 15.19 21.03
N GLN A 3 -9.44 14.32 20.15
CA GLN A 3 -9.30 12.88 20.34
C GLN A 3 -7.82 12.54 20.19
N ASN A 4 -7.19 12.08 21.27
CA ASN A 4 -5.79 11.68 21.23
C ASN A 4 -5.68 10.33 20.49
N ASN A 5 -5.34 10.38 19.20
CA ASN A 5 -5.18 9.19 18.36
C ASN A 5 -3.83 8.47 18.60
N GLU A 6 -2.97 9.00 19.45
CA GLU A 6 -1.60 8.50 19.70
C GLU A 6 -1.58 7.05 20.19
N ASN A 7 -2.60 6.60 20.93
CA ASN A 7 -2.66 5.24 21.48
C ASN A 7 -3.45 4.22 20.63
N ARG A 8 -3.90 4.59 19.43
CA ARG A 8 -4.64 3.68 18.55
C ARG A 8 -3.68 2.89 17.66
N LYS A 9 -3.82 1.57 17.63
CA LYS A 9 -3.08 0.69 16.68
C LYS A 9 -3.22 1.15 15.22
N ARG A 10 -4.40 1.67 14.85
CA ARG A 10 -4.70 2.24 13.53
C ARG A 10 -4.98 3.74 13.71
N ASN A 11 -3.93 4.55 13.74
CA ASN A 11 -4.01 6.00 13.99
C ASN A 11 -4.06 6.87 12.71
N LYS A 12 -3.87 6.27 11.53
CA LYS A 12 -3.97 6.93 10.22
C LYS A 12 -5.34 6.69 9.56
N LEU A 13 -5.88 7.73 8.91
CA LEU A 13 -7.15 7.67 8.18
C LEU A 13 -6.89 7.66 6.66
N VAL A 14 -7.57 6.76 5.96
CA VAL A 14 -7.59 6.68 4.49
C VAL A 14 -9.05 6.82 4.05
N ASN A 15 -9.34 7.81 3.20
CA ASN A 15 -10.66 8.07 2.64
C ASN A 15 -10.59 8.34 1.13
N PHE A 16 -11.64 7.94 0.41
CA PHE A 16 -11.79 8.17 -1.03
C PHE A 16 -13.27 8.36 -1.35
N TRP A 17 -13.56 9.05 -2.45
CA TRP A 17 -14.91 9.26 -2.96
C TRP A 17 -15.36 8.03 -3.75
N VAL A 18 -16.66 7.71 -3.64
CA VAL A 18 -17.30 6.60 -4.34
C VAL A 18 -18.69 7.01 -4.81
N THR A 19 -19.19 6.38 -5.87
CA THR A 19 -20.58 6.53 -6.31
C THR A 19 -21.54 5.78 -5.38
N PRO A 20 -22.86 6.06 -5.44
CA PRO A 20 -23.88 5.28 -4.72
C PRO A 20 -23.81 3.78 -5.02
N GLU A 21 -23.62 3.41 -6.28
CA GLU A 21 -23.55 2.01 -6.70
C GLU A 21 -22.30 1.31 -6.15
N GLU A 22 -21.17 2.01 -6.13
CA GLU A 22 -19.92 1.49 -5.58
C GLU A 22 -20.01 1.24 -4.07
N ILE A 23 -20.65 2.15 -3.31
CA ILE A 23 -20.80 1.95 -1.87
C ILE A 23 -21.75 0.79 -1.56
N ASP A 24 -22.85 0.63 -2.29
CA ASP A 24 -23.80 -0.47 -2.11
C ASP A 24 -23.12 -1.83 -2.34
N LEU A 25 -22.26 -1.90 -3.36
CA LEU A 25 -21.48 -3.10 -3.65
C LEU A 25 -20.45 -3.39 -2.55
N ILE A 26 -19.74 -2.38 -2.06
CA ILE A 26 -18.78 -2.52 -0.95
C ILE A 26 -19.49 -3.03 0.30
N GLU A 27 -20.64 -2.44 0.66
CA GLU A 27 -21.39 -2.85 1.85
C GLU A 27 -21.96 -4.25 1.74
N THR A 28 -22.42 -4.65 0.56
CA THR A 28 -22.86 -6.02 0.29
C THR A 28 -21.71 -7.00 0.48
N ARG A 29 -20.52 -6.71 -0.05
CA ARG A 29 -19.32 -7.55 0.15
C ARG A 29 -18.94 -7.66 1.63
N VAL A 30 -18.92 -6.55 2.36
CA VAL A 30 -18.66 -6.55 3.81
C VAL A 30 -19.65 -7.47 4.54
N LYS A 31 -20.96 -7.33 4.25
CA LYS A 31 -22.01 -8.19 4.84
C LYS A 31 -21.79 -9.67 4.56
N LEU A 32 -21.42 -10.04 3.33
CA LEU A 32 -21.16 -11.43 2.94
C LEU A 32 -19.97 -12.05 3.69
N THR A 33 -18.94 -11.25 4.01
CA THR A 33 -17.77 -11.75 4.75
C THR A 33 -18.00 -11.89 6.25
N GLY A 34 -19.00 -11.20 6.82
CA GLY A 34 -19.21 -11.12 8.27
C GLY A 34 -18.12 -10.36 9.04
N MET A 35 -17.15 -9.75 8.34
CA MET A 35 -16.06 -9.00 8.95
C MET A 35 -16.47 -7.56 9.29
N ALA A 36 -15.73 -6.91 10.19
CA ALA A 36 -15.86 -5.47 10.38
C ALA A 36 -15.41 -4.73 9.11
N LYS A 37 -16.15 -3.68 8.70
CA LYS A 37 -15.87 -2.89 7.47
C LYS A 37 -14.41 -2.46 7.35
N GLY A 38 -13.80 -1.99 8.44
CA GLY A 38 -12.39 -1.57 8.44
C GLY A 38 -11.40 -2.72 8.27
N GLU A 39 -11.71 -3.92 8.76
CA GLU A 39 -10.87 -5.10 8.56
C GLU A 39 -10.99 -5.61 7.13
N TYR A 40 -12.22 -5.75 6.64
CA TYR A 40 -12.47 -6.12 5.24
C TYR A 40 -11.72 -5.22 4.26
N LEU A 41 -11.76 -3.89 4.45
CA LEU A 41 -11.07 -2.94 3.57
C LEU A 41 -9.54 -3.08 3.65
N ILE A 42 -8.98 -3.28 4.86
CA ILE A 42 -7.54 -3.48 5.02
C ILE A 42 -7.10 -4.79 4.38
N GLU A 43 -7.83 -5.88 4.59
CA GLU A 43 -7.52 -7.17 3.97
C GLU A 43 -7.63 -7.10 2.46
N THR A 44 -8.68 -6.46 1.94
CA THR A 44 -8.88 -6.29 0.50
C THR A 44 -7.74 -5.47 -0.11
N LEU A 45 -7.31 -4.38 0.52
CA LEU A 45 -6.24 -3.52 -0.02
C LEU A 45 -4.85 -4.15 0.09
N LEU A 46 -4.56 -4.88 1.17
CA LEU A 46 -3.22 -5.43 1.42
C LEU A 46 -3.01 -6.83 0.86
N LYS A 47 -4.07 -7.63 0.70
CA LYS A 47 -3.97 -9.01 0.23
C LYS A 47 -4.40 -9.16 -1.24
N GLN A 48 -4.63 -8.04 -1.93
CA GLN A 48 -4.95 -8.06 -3.35
C GLN A 48 -3.77 -8.61 -4.16
N ASP A 49 -4.10 -9.36 -5.21
CA ASP A 49 -3.08 -9.84 -6.12
C ASP A 49 -2.71 -8.73 -7.10
N ILE A 50 -1.60 -8.05 -6.80
CA ILE A 50 -1.05 -7.02 -7.67
C ILE A 50 -0.27 -7.74 -8.76
N SER A 51 -0.69 -7.61 -10.01
CA SER A 51 0.10 -8.06 -11.17
C SER A 51 0.67 -6.84 -11.87
N ILE A 52 2.00 -6.74 -11.93
CA ILE A 52 2.66 -5.72 -12.75
C ILE A 52 2.57 -6.19 -14.20
N ARG A 53 1.52 -5.79 -14.91
CA ARG A 53 1.47 -6.02 -16.36
C ARG A 53 2.53 -5.13 -17.01
N VAL A 54 3.38 -5.74 -17.84
CA VAL A 54 4.42 -5.07 -18.63
C VAL A 54 3.79 -4.21 -19.73
N GLY A 55 3.10 -3.15 -19.31
CA GLY A 55 2.68 -2.03 -20.15
C GLY A 55 3.57 -0.82 -19.83
N LYS A 56 3.89 -0.03 -20.85
CA LYS A 56 4.78 1.14 -20.76
C LYS A 56 4.48 2.03 -19.54
N TYR A 57 3.20 2.28 -19.26
CA TYR A 57 2.76 3.19 -18.19
C TYR A 57 3.04 2.71 -16.75
N GLU A 58 2.79 1.43 -16.44
CA GLU A 58 2.94 0.92 -15.07
C GLU A 58 4.41 0.66 -14.71
N SER A 59 5.20 0.22 -15.70
CA SER A 59 6.66 0.11 -15.55
C SER A 59 7.33 1.48 -15.40
N ASP A 60 6.84 2.50 -16.12
CA ASP A 60 7.35 3.88 -16.00
C ASP A 60 7.06 4.44 -14.59
N ARG A 61 5.89 4.15 -14.01
CA ARG A 61 5.53 4.60 -12.67
C ARG A 61 6.39 3.94 -11.59
N LEU A 62 6.65 2.64 -11.71
CA LEU A 62 7.58 1.96 -10.81
C LEU A 62 9.00 2.56 -10.94
N SER A 63 9.45 2.80 -12.17
CA SER A 63 10.76 3.41 -12.42
C SER A 63 10.88 4.81 -11.79
N LEU A 64 9.80 5.60 -11.85
CA LEU A 64 9.75 6.93 -11.22
C LEU A 64 9.82 6.85 -9.70
N GLU A 65 9.09 5.92 -9.07
CA GLU A 65 9.16 5.71 -7.62
C GLU A 65 10.56 5.25 -7.18
N MET A 66 11.20 4.35 -7.95
CA MET A 66 12.58 3.93 -7.68
C MET A 66 13.57 5.10 -7.81
N ALA A 67 13.41 5.95 -8.82
CA ALA A 67 14.24 7.14 -8.99
C ALA A 67 14.07 8.13 -7.82
N ARG A 68 12.83 8.37 -7.39
CA ARG A 68 12.50 9.23 -6.24
C ARG A 68 13.17 8.73 -4.96
N LEU A 69 13.08 7.43 -4.69
CA LEU A 69 13.72 6.84 -3.51
C LEU A 69 15.25 6.86 -3.59
N ALA A 70 15.83 6.64 -4.78
CA ALA A 70 17.28 6.74 -4.97
C ALA A 70 17.80 8.17 -4.71
N GLU A 71 17.09 9.19 -5.18
CA GLU A 71 17.42 10.59 -4.90
C GLU A 71 17.28 10.91 -3.40
N ALA A 72 16.20 10.43 -2.77
CA ALA A 72 16.00 10.58 -1.33
C ALA A 72 17.13 9.90 -0.53
N LEU A 73 17.59 8.72 -0.92
CA LEU A 73 18.72 8.03 -0.27
C LEU A 73 20.04 8.79 -0.44
N ASN A 74 20.30 9.36 -1.61
CA ASN A 74 21.52 10.12 -1.88
C ASN A 74 21.60 11.43 -1.09
N THR A 75 20.46 11.97 -0.67
CA THR A 75 20.36 13.28 -0.01
C THR A 75 20.04 13.18 1.48
N CYS A 76 19.53 12.04 1.95
CA CYS A 76 19.14 11.89 3.35
C CYS A 76 20.36 11.73 4.27
N ASN A 77 20.29 12.38 5.44
CA ASN A 77 21.15 12.04 6.55
C ASN A 77 20.56 10.84 7.29
N VAL A 78 21.26 9.71 7.26
CA VAL A 78 20.78 8.41 7.76
C VAL A 78 20.48 8.43 9.26
N ASP A 79 21.15 9.30 10.01
CA ASP A 79 20.97 9.47 11.46
C ASP A 79 19.79 10.38 11.82
N SER A 80 19.15 11.02 10.84
CA SER A 80 17.98 11.86 11.08
C SER A 80 16.68 11.06 11.07
N GLU A 81 15.65 11.58 11.76
CA GLU A 81 14.30 10.98 11.74
C GLU A 81 13.76 10.86 10.30
N ASP A 82 14.08 11.82 9.44
CA ASP A 82 13.65 11.82 8.04
C ASP A 82 14.42 10.81 7.20
N GLY A 83 15.72 10.61 7.46
CA GLY A 83 16.50 9.52 6.85
C GLY A 83 15.96 8.15 7.23
N MET A 84 15.59 7.94 8.50
CA MET A 84 14.94 6.71 8.95
C MET A 84 13.58 6.48 8.28
N LYS A 85 12.80 7.54 8.01
CA LYS A 85 11.54 7.44 7.24
C LYS A 85 11.80 6.97 5.81
N VAL A 86 12.75 7.59 5.11
CA VAL A 86 13.14 7.21 3.74
C VAL A 86 13.61 5.76 3.67
N LEU A 87 14.44 5.33 4.62
CA LEU A 87 14.89 3.93 4.70
C LEU A 87 13.73 2.96 4.91
N ASN A 88 12.76 3.31 5.75
CA ASN A 88 11.58 2.48 5.98
C ASN A 88 10.68 2.43 4.74
N GLU A 89 10.52 3.53 4.01
CA GLU A 89 9.81 3.54 2.72
C GLU A 89 10.49 2.64 1.69
N CYS A 90 11.82 2.73 1.55
CA CYS A 90 12.60 1.85 0.68
C CYS A 90 12.39 0.39 1.04
N LYS A 91 12.49 0.06 2.33
CA LYS A 91 12.29 -1.31 2.83
C LYS A 91 10.90 -1.85 2.46
N LEU A 92 9.84 -1.07 2.67
CA LEU A 92 8.49 -1.49 2.33
C LEU A 92 8.33 -1.71 0.82
N LEU A 93 8.85 -0.81 -0.01
CA LEU A 93 8.79 -0.97 -1.48
C LEU A 93 9.51 -2.24 -1.93
N PHE A 94 10.72 -2.50 -1.45
CA PHE A 94 11.47 -3.70 -1.82
C PHE A 94 10.78 -4.98 -1.32
N GLN A 95 10.15 -4.96 -0.14
CA GLN A 95 9.40 -6.11 0.36
C GLN A 95 8.20 -6.44 -0.53
N GLU A 96 7.44 -5.43 -0.96
CA GLU A 96 6.34 -5.61 -1.90
C GLU A 96 6.85 -6.13 -3.25
N LEU A 97 7.90 -5.53 -3.82
CA LEU A 97 8.49 -5.99 -5.09
C LEU A 97 8.94 -7.45 -5.04
N ILE A 98 9.61 -7.87 -3.96
CA ILE A 98 10.02 -9.26 -3.78
C ILE A 98 8.80 -10.20 -3.73
N GLN A 99 7.71 -9.79 -3.06
CA GLN A 99 6.48 -10.59 -3.03
C GLN A 99 5.85 -10.73 -4.41
N LEU A 100 5.84 -9.65 -5.20
CA LEU A 100 5.33 -9.66 -6.58
C LEU A 100 6.15 -10.58 -7.48
N MET A 101 7.47 -10.48 -7.43
CA MET A 101 8.37 -11.34 -8.21
C MET A 101 8.22 -12.82 -7.86
N ARG A 102 8.02 -13.16 -6.58
CA ARG A 102 7.81 -14.56 -6.15
C ARG A 102 6.49 -15.12 -6.67
N LYS A 103 5.40 -14.36 -6.58
CA LYS A 103 4.09 -14.79 -7.07
C LYS A 103 4.07 -15.05 -8.58
N GLU A 104 4.82 -14.27 -9.36
CA GLU A 104 4.95 -14.49 -10.81
C GLU A 104 5.72 -15.79 -11.13
N SER A 105 6.61 -16.23 -10.23
CA SER A 105 7.31 -17.51 -10.34
C SER A 105 6.36 -18.70 -10.14
N ASP A 106 5.47 -18.60 -9.14
CA ASP A 106 4.53 -19.66 -8.75
C ASP A 106 3.38 -19.86 -9.76
N LEU A 107 3.15 -18.91 -10.67
CA LEU A 107 2.16 -19.03 -11.75
C LEU A 107 2.66 -19.83 -12.96
N HIS A 108 3.95 -20.16 -13.00
CA HIS A 108 4.61 -20.83 -14.13
C HIS A 108 5.15 -22.24 -13.80
N GLU A 109 4.83 -22.79 -12.62
CA GLU A 109 4.98 -24.23 -12.27
C GLU A 109 3.65 -24.97 -12.38
#